data_AF-A0A7S3HX46-F1
#
_entry.id   AF-A0A7S3HX46-F1
#
_cell.length_a   1.000
_cell.length_b   1.000
_cell.length_c   1.000
_cell.angle_alpha   90.00
_cell.angle_beta   90.00
_cell.angle_gamma   90.00
#
_symmetry.space_group_name_H-M   'P 1'
#
loop_
_entity.id
_entity.type
_entity.pdbx_description
1 polymer ?
#
loop_
_entity_poly.entity_id
_entity_poly.type
_entity_poly.pdbx_seq_one_letter_code
_entity_poly.pdbx_strand_id
1 'polypeptide(L)'
;MNGAKIVENIFFTVTCISVFTCVIRSDYNFAMGLLSYYMIKNIGSKQGSDISKVSRTLILLTVMTIVMDVLWIIVMREVWDGKPLKNANAWKAFENIRSITLFLSFVNLVLKAISIVFLIPIMRGGRVMQPMAAASHM
;
A
#
# COMPACT_ATOMS: atom_id res chain seq x y z
N MET A 1 -8.47 11.12 -16.30
CA MET A 1 -7.04 10.79 -16.07
C MET A 1 -6.44 11.36 -14.78
N ASN A 2 -7.13 12.20 -13.99
CA ASN A 2 -6.57 12.71 -12.71
C ASN A 2 -6.47 11.65 -11.60
N GLY A 3 -7.42 10.70 -11.52
CA GLY A 3 -7.42 9.67 -10.48
C GLY A 3 -6.22 8.72 -10.50
N ALA A 4 -5.71 8.36 -11.69
CA ALA A 4 -4.55 7.47 -11.82
C ALA A 4 -3.27 8.13 -11.28
N LYS A 5 -3.09 9.44 -11.53
CA LYS A 5 -1.95 10.23 -10.99
C LYS A 5 -2.00 10.35 -9.47
N ILE A 6 -3.20 10.50 -8.90
CA ILE A 6 -3.39 10.53 -7.45
C ILE A 6 -2.98 9.18 -6.83
N VAL A 7 -3.44 8.07 -7.41
CA VAL A 7 -3.09 6.71 -6.95
C VAL A 7 -1.58 6.43 -7.10
N GLU A 8 -0.98 6.89 -8.21
CA GLU A 8 0.47 6.82 -8.43
C GLU A 8 1.23 7.53 -7.30
N ASN A 9 0.86 8.77 -7.00
CA ASN A 9 1.51 9.54 -5.92
C ASN A 9 1.35 8.86 -4.57
N ILE A 10 0.17 8.31 -4.27
CA ILE A 10 -0.07 7.58 -3.02
C ILE A 10 0.86 6.36 -2.91
N PHE A 11 0.97 5.53 -3.95
CA PHE A 11 1.87 4.37 -3.92
C PHE A 11 3.34 4.77 -3.86
N PHE A 12 3.71 5.88 -4.49
CA PHE A 12 5.05 6.44 -4.34
C PHE A 12 5.33 6.86 -2.89
N THR A 13 4.42 7.60 -2.25
CA THR A 13 4.55 7.98 -0.84
C THR A 13 4.60 6.76 0.09
N VAL A 14 3.76 5.76 -0.14
CA VAL A 14 3.81 4.46 0.56
C VAL A 14 5.20 3.83 0.44
N THR A 15 5.78 3.85 -0.75
CA THR A 15 7.12 3.31 -0.99
C THR A 15 8.19 4.09 -0.23
N CYS A 16 8.16 5.43 -0.28
CA CYS A 16 9.09 6.28 0.46
C CYS A 16 9.04 6.03 1.97
N ILE A 17 7.83 5.97 2.55
CA ILE A 17 7.67 5.66 3.98
C ILE A 17 8.19 4.25 4.28
N SER A 18 7.92 3.29 3.39
CA SER A 18 8.32 1.90 3.57
C SER A 18 9.84 1.69 3.56
N VAL A 19 10.60 2.52 2.84
CA VAL A 19 12.09 2.48 2.88
C VAL A 19 12.63 2.74 4.29
N PHE A 20 12.00 3.66 5.02
CA PHE A 20 12.45 3.97 6.38
C PHE A 20 12.03 2.90 7.39
N THR A 21 10.86 2.28 7.19
CA THR A 21 10.36 1.27 8.11
C THR A 21 10.92 -0.13 7.82
N CYS A 22 11.37 -0.43 6.60
CA CYS A 22 11.81 -1.77 6.22
C CYS A 22 13.09 -2.26 6.93
N VAL A 23 13.85 -1.33 7.54
CA VAL A 23 15.02 -1.66 8.37
C VAL A 23 14.59 -2.24 9.72
N ILE A 24 13.50 -1.74 10.28
CA ILE A 24 12.98 -2.13 11.60
C ILE A 24 11.95 -3.26 11.46
N ARG A 25 11.35 -3.37 10.26
CA ARG A 25 10.32 -4.32 9.93
C ARG A 25 10.70 -5.03 8.64
N SER A 26 11.00 -6.33 8.70
CA SER A 26 11.18 -7.15 7.50
C SER A 26 9.83 -7.50 6.86
N ASP A 27 9.16 -6.51 6.25
CA ASP A 27 7.90 -6.72 5.54
C ASP A 27 8.02 -6.47 4.02
N TYR A 28 6.97 -6.86 3.31
CA TYR A 28 6.88 -6.72 1.86
C TYR A 28 6.39 -5.33 1.43
N ASN A 29 6.20 -4.38 2.34
CA ASN A 29 5.55 -3.10 1.99
C ASN A 29 6.35 -2.25 1.02
N PHE A 30 7.67 -2.27 1.13
CA PHE A 30 8.53 -1.58 0.19
C PHE A 30 8.40 -2.18 -1.22
N ALA A 31 8.59 -3.49 -1.36
CA ALA A 31 8.51 -4.17 -2.65
C ALA A 31 7.11 -4.07 -3.28
N MET A 32 6.06 -4.24 -2.47
CA MET A 32 4.67 -4.18 -2.92
C MET A 32 4.22 -2.76 -3.26
N GLY A 33 4.72 -1.75 -2.55
CA GLY A 33 4.52 -0.34 -2.89
C GLY A 33 5.13 0.00 -4.24
N LEU A 34 6.38 -0.42 -4.48
CA LEU A 34 7.09 -0.20 -5.74
C LEU A 34 6.39 -0.92 -6.91
N LEU A 35 5.99 -2.18 -6.71
CA LEU A 35 5.24 -2.94 -7.70
C LEU A 35 3.92 -2.21 -8.06
N SER A 36 3.20 -1.74 -7.04
CA SER A 36 1.93 -1.03 -7.24
C SER A 36 2.10 0.29 -7.99
N TYR A 37 3.19 1.02 -7.69
CA TYR A 37 3.59 2.22 -8.41
C TYR A 37 3.86 1.95 -9.89
N TYR A 38 4.68 0.94 -10.23
CA TYR A 38 4.96 0.63 -11.63
C TYR A 38 3.74 0.13 -12.40
N MET A 39 2.88 -0.66 -11.75
CA MET A 39 1.65 -1.17 -12.36
C MET A 39 0.66 -0.05 -12.71
N ILE A 40 0.51 0.96 -11.84
CA ILE A 40 -0.39 2.10 -12.11
C ILE A 40 0.22 3.10 -13.10
N LYS A 41 1.54 3.34 -13.05
CA LYS A 41 2.24 4.23 -13.99
C LYS A 41 2.09 3.76 -15.45
N ASN A 42 2.13 2.44 -15.66
CA ASN A 42 2.00 1.83 -16.98
C ASN A 42 0.54 1.60 -17.41
N ILE A 43 -0.45 2.14 -16.69
CA ILE A 43 -1.87 1.92 -17.03
C ILE A 43 -2.33 2.75 -18.23
N GLY A 44 -1.65 3.86 -18.53
CA GLY A 44 -2.01 4.78 -19.63
C GLY A 44 -1.79 4.20 -21.04
N SER A 45 -1.03 3.13 -21.18
CA SER A 45 -0.78 2.43 -22.45
C SER A 45 -1.69 1.22 -22.68
N LYS A 46 -2.65 0.95 -21.78
CA LYS A 46 -3.48 -0.26 -21.80
C LYS A 46 -4.94 0.05 -22.20
N GLN A 47 -5.59 -0.89 -22.90
CA GLN A 47 -7.02 -0.82 -23.21
C GLN A 47 -7.89 -1.35 -22.05
N GLY A 48 -9.16 -0.93 -22.01
CA GLY A 48 -10.05 -1.00 -20.83
C GLY A 48 -10.12 -2.34 -20.08
N SER A 49 -10.05 -3.49 -20.78
CA SER A 49 -10.06 -4.81 -20.13
C SER A 49 -8.83 -5.06 -19.27
N ASP A 50 -7.66 -4.59 -19.70
CA ASP A 50 -6.40 -4.73 -18.97
C ASP A 50 -6.28 -3.70 -17.83
N ILE A 51 -6.88 -2.52 -17.98
CA ILE A 51 -7.02 -1.53 -16.90
C ILE A 51 -7.79 -2.16 -15.72
N SER A 52 -8.94 -2.80 -16.02
CA SER A 52 -9.76 -3.47 -15.01
C SER A 52 -9.02 -4.60 -14.30
N LYS A 53 -8.26 -5.43 -15.04
CA LYS A 53 -7.43 -6.50 -14.45
C LYS A 53 -6.33 -5.94 -13.55
N VAL A 54 -5.58 -4.94 -14.02
CA VAL A 54 -4.50 -4.29 -13.25
C VAL A 54 -5.06 -3.68 -11.96
N SER A 55 -6.15 -2.89 -12.04
CA SER A 55 -6.76 -2.30 -10.85
C SER A 55 -7.26 -3.35 -9.86
N ARG A 56 -7.82 -4.48 -10.34
CA ARG A 56 -8.26 -5.57 -9.47
C ARG A 56 -7.08 -6.24 -8.76
N THR A 57 -5.99 -6.50 -9.47
CA THR A 57 -4.76 -7.03 -8.87
C THR A 57 -4.20 -6.06 -7.84
N LEU A 58 -4.15 -4.76 -8.14
CA LEU A 58 -3.70 -3.74 -7.20
C LEU A 58 -4.55 -3.68 -5.93
N ILE A 59 -5.88 -3.75 -6.04
CA ILE A 59 -6.77 -3.81 -4.88
C ILE A 59 -6.47 -5.05 -4.04
N LEU A 60 -6.35 -6.23 -4.66
CA LEU A 60 -6.08 -7.48 -3.96
C LEU A 60 -4.74 -7.44 -3.21
N LEU A 61 -3.68 -6.99 -3.87
CA LEU A 61 -2.35 -6.85 -3.27
C LEU A 61 -2.35 -5.82 -2.14
N THR A 62 -3.08 -4.72 -2.30
CA THR A 62 -3.17 -3.68 -1.27
C THR A 62 -3.96 -4.18 -0.05
N VAL A 63 -5.05 -4.92 -0.25
CA VAL A 63 -5.81 -5.53 0.85
C VAL A 63 -4.96 -6.54 1.63
N MET A 64 -4.23 -7.42 0.92
CA MET A 64 -3.34 -8.37 1.57
C MET A 64 -2.26 -7.69 2.43
N THR A 65 -1.66 -6.61 1.92
CA THR A 65 -0.65 -5.85 2.67
C THR A 65 -1.24 -5.08 3.84
N ILE A 66 -2.47 -4.57 3.75
CA ILE A 66 -3.19 -3.96 4.88
C ILE A 66 -3.40 -4.99 6.01
N VAL A 67 -3.83 -6.22 5.68
CA VAL A 67 -4.03 -7.26 6.71
C VAL A 67 -2.71 -7.56 7.43
N MET A 68 -1.61 -7.71 6.69
CA MET A 68 -0.29 -7.91 7.28
C MET A 68 0.16 -6.73 8.14
N ASP A 69 -0.15 -5.49 7.72
CA ASP A 69 0.14 -4.29 8.51
C ASP A 69 -0.62 -4.24 9.83
N VAL A 70 -1.91 -4.57 9.82
CA VAL A 70 -2.73 -4.61 11.04
C VAL A 70 -2.16 -5.61 12.03
N LEU A 71 -1.89 -6.84 11.56
CA LEU A 71 -1.31 -7.90 12.40
C LEU A 71 0.03 -7.45 12.98
N TRP A 72 0.91 -6.86 12.16
CA TRP A 72 2.21 -6.40 12.62
C TRP A 72 2.11 -5.28 13.65
N ILE A 73 1.24 -4.29 13.44
CA ILE A 73 1.05 -3.18 14.38
C ILE A 73 0.58 -3.69 15.74
N ILE A 74 -0.39 -4.62 15.77
CA ILE A 74 -0.91 -5.19 17.01
C ILE A 74 0.19 -5.97 17.74
N VAL A 75 0.83 -6.93 17.03
CA VAL A 75 1.86 -7.79 17.63
C VAL A 75 3.04 -6.97 18.14
N MET A 76 3.58 -6.06 17.34
CA MET A 76 4.74 -5.28 17.76
C MET A 76 4.42 -4.27 18.84
N ARG A 77 3.18 -3.76 18.91
CA ARG A 77 2.76 -2.92 20.03
C ARG A 77 2.85 -3.68 21.34
N GLU A 78 2.32 -4.90 21.40
CA GLU A 78 2.40 -5.75 22.61
C GLU A 78 3.84 -6.11 22.95
N VAL A 79 4.64 -6.51 21.95
CA VAL A 79 6.06 -6.85 22.15
C VAL A 79 6.86 -5.65 22.66
N TRP A 80 6.56 -4.44 22.20
CA TRP A 80 7.29 -3.23 22.58
C TRP A 80 6.78 -2.58 23.88
N ASP A 81 5.58 -2.91 24.34
CA ASP A 81 5.06 -2.49 25.65
C ASP A 81 5.61 -3.35 26.80
N GLY A 82 6.08 -4.57 26.49
CA GLY A 82 6.76 -5.45 27.44
C GLY A 82 8.05 -4.82 27.97
N LYS A 83 8.12 -4.52 29.29
CA LYS A 83 9.35 -4.04 29.93
C LYS A 83 10.43 -5.12 29.88
N PRO A 84 11.65 -4.80 29.42
CA PRO A 84 12.72 -5.80 29.34
C PRO A 84 13.27 -6.10 30.73
N LEU A 85 13.52 -7.38 30.99
CA LEU A 85 14.13 -7.85 32.25
C LEU A 85 15.64 -7.52 32.35
N LYS A 86 16.30 -7.18 31.23
CA LYS A 86 17.72 -6.81 31.12
C LYS A 86 17.89 -5.67 30.10
N ASN A 87 18.90 -4.81 30.25
CA ASN A 87 19.24 -3.70 29.32
C ASN A 87 18.19 -2.58 29.19
N ALA A 88 17.64 -2.13 30.32
CA ALA A 88 16.65 -1.03 30.36
C ALA A 88 17.14 0.29 29.70
N ASN A 89 18.42 0.62 29.80
CA ASN A 89 18.98 1.85 29.20
C ASN A 89 18.96 1.82 27.67
N ALA A 90 19.35 0.69 27.05
CA ALA A 90 19.28 0.54 25.59
C ALA A 90 17.82 0.53 25.11
N TRP A 91 16.93 -0.14 25.84
CA TRP A 91 15.50 -0.17 25.53
C TRP A 91 14.86 1.22 25.50
N LYS A 92 15.22 2.07 26.46
CA LYS A 92 14.76 3.45 26.55
C LYS A 92 15.31 4.31 25.40
N ALA A 93 16.54 4.07 24.97
CA ALA A 93 17.13 4.75 23.81
C ALA A 93 16.37 4.46 22.49
N PHE A 94 15.79 3.26 22.34
CA PHE A 94 15.02 2.87 21.16
C PHE A 94 13.51 3.13 21.26
N GLU A 95 13.02 3.72 22.35
CA GLU A 95 11.58 3.99 22.56
C GLU A 95 11.03 4.95 21.50
N ASN A 96 11.76 6.02 21.19
CA ASN A 96 11.39 6.97 20.13
C ASN A 96 11.34 6.32 18.75
N ILE A 97 12.33 5.48 18.43
CA ILE A 97 12.40 4.78 17.14
C ILE A 97 11.23 3.81 16.97
N ARG A 98 10.88 3.07 18.04
CA ARG A 98 9.73 2.15 18.04
C ARG A 98 8.41 2.89 17.87
N SER A 99 8.23 4.00 18.61
CA SER A 99 7.03 4.84 18.51
C SER A 99 6.87 5.45 17.10
N ILE A 100 7.94 6.02 16.55
CA ILE A 100 7.94 6.56 15.17
C ILE A 100 7.63 5.45 14.16
N THR A 101 8.18 4.25 14.35
CA THR A 101 7.91 3.12 13.45
C THR A 101 6.44 2.71 13.48
N LEU A 102 5.80 2.63 14.66
CA LEU A 102 4.36 2.36 14.78
C LEU A 102 3.53 3.47 14.13
N PHE A 103 3.91 4.73 14.31
CA PHE A 103 3.24 5.86 13.68
C PHE A 103 3.33 5.81 12.15
N LEU A 104 4.53 5.63 11.60
CA LEU A 104 4.72 5.50 10.14
C LEU A 104 3.99 4.28 9.57
N SER A 105 3.95 3.18 10.34
CA SER A 105 3.18 1.99 9.99
C SER A 105 1.69 2.28 9.88
N PHE A 106 1.15 3.06 10.82
CA PHE A 106 -0.25 3.47 10.80
C PHE A 106 -0.54 4.42 9.62
N VAL A 107 0.34 5.39 9.36
CA VAL A 107 0.22 6.27 8.19
C VAL A 107 0.22 5.45 6.88
N ASN A 108 1.10 4.47 6.78
CA ASN A 108 1.19 3.58 5.62
C ASN A 108 -0.12 2.80 5.40
N LEU A 109 -0.72 2.30 6.47
CA LEU A 109 -2.03 1.63 6.43
C LEU A 109 -3.14 2.57 5.95
N VAL A 110 -3.19 3.80 6.45
CA VAL A 110 -4.20 4.80 6.03
C VAL A 110 -4.05 5.16 4.56
N LEU A 111 -2.83 5.38 4.08
CA LEU A 111 -2.57 5.68 2.68
C LEU A 111 -3.02 4.54 1.74
N LYS A 112 -2.80 3.28 2.14
CA LYS A 112 -3.28 2.11 1.40
C LYS A 112 -4.81 2.00 1.41
N ALA A 113 -5.46 2.32 2.52
CA ALA A 113 -6.92 2.36 2.56
C ALA A 113 -7.46 3.42 1.58
N ILE A 114 -6.84 4.59 1.53
CA ILE A 114 -7.20 5.67 0.59
C ILE A 114 -6.95 5.22 -0.86
N SER A 115 -5.84 4.55 -1.17
CA SER A 115 -5.56 4.08 -2.54
C SER A 115 -6.63 3.11 -3.06
N ILE A 116 -7.17 2.24 -2.20
CA ILE A 116 -8.29 1.35 -2.56
C ILE A 116 -9.54 2.15 -2.96
N VAL A 117 -9.89 3.18 -2.20
CA VAL A 117 -11.06 4.03 -2.50
C VAL A 117 -10.94 4.65 -3.90
N PHE A 118 -9.74 5.09 -4.30
CA PHE A 118 -9.50 5.63 -5.63
C PHE A 118 -9.35 4.56 -6.73
N LEU A 119 -8.93 3.34 -6.41
CA LEU A 119 -8.82 2.24 -7.37
C LEU A 119 -10.18 1.64 -7.77
N ILE A 120 -11.19 1.66 -6.89
CA ILE A 120 -12.54 1.16 -7.17
C ILE A 120 -13.20 1.84 -8.39
N PRO A 121 -13.26 3.18 -8.50
CA PRO A 121 -13.84 3.84 -9.67
C PRO A 121 -13.01 3.60 -10.95
N ILE A 122 -11.67 3.48 -10.85
CA ILE A 122 -10.81 3.16 -11.99
C ILE A 122 -11.13 1.75 -12.53
N MET A 123 -11.27 0.76 -11.63
CA MET A 123 -11.67 -0.60 -12.00
C MET A 123 -13.05 -0.61 -12.66
N ARG A 124 -14.03 0.14 -12.12
CA ARG A 124 -15.38 0.24 -12.70
C ARG A 124 -15.35 0.90 -14.08
N GLY A 125 -14.59 1.98 -14.25
CA GLY A 125 -14.43 2.66 -15.55
C GLY A 125 -13.84 1.76 -16.64
N GLY A 126 -12.87 0.91 -16.29
CA GLY A 126 -12.31 -0.09 -17.21
C GLY A 126 -13.32 -1.13 -17.69
N ARG A 127 -14.28 -1.53 -16.83
CA ARG A 127 -15.35 -2.48 -17.22
C ARG A 127 -16.40 -1.86 -18.13
N VAL A 128 -16.70 -0.57 -17.99
CA VAL A 128 -17.71 0.13 -18.82
C VAL A 128 -17.19 0.40 -20.23
N MET A 129 -15.89 0.56 -20.43
CA MET A 129 -15.28 0.65 -21.77
C MET A 129 -15.24 -0.69 -22.52
N GLN A 130 -15.35 -1.81 -21.80
CA GLN A 130 -15.31 -3.16 -22.36
C GLN A 130 -16.50 -3.49 -23.30
N PRO A 131 -17.78 -3.19 -22.97
CA PRO A 131 -18.89 -3.39 -23.89
C PRO A 131 -18.87 -2.45 -25.09
N MET A 132 -18.35 -1.22 -24.97
CA MET A 132 -18.29 -0.26 -26.08
C MET A 132 -17.27 -0.67 -27.15
N ALA A 133 -16.11 -1.20 -26.76
CA ALA A 133 -15.13 -1.71 -27.71
C ALA A 133 -15.63 -2.98 -28.44
N ALA A 134 -16.44 -3.81 -27.77
CA ALA A 134 -17.06 -4.98 -28.41
C ALA A 134 -18.16 -4.57 -29.41
N ALA A 135 -18.86 -3.45 -29.18
CA ALA A 135 -19.92 -2.94 -30.05
C ALA A 135 -19.39 -2.21 -31.29
N SER A 136 -18.18 -1.63 -31.26
CA SER A 136 -17.58 -0.95 -32.41
C SER A 136 -16.95 -1.87 -33.47
N HIS A 137 -16.96 -3.18 -33.21
CA HIS A 137 -16.47 -4.21 -34.12
C HIS A 137 -17.61 -5.07 -34.73
N MET A 138 -18.87 -4.66 -34.55
CA MET A 138 -20.03 -5.22 -35.26
C MET A 138 -20.46 -4.31 -36.40
#